data_AF-A0A855LJX7-F1
#
_entry.id   AF-A0A855LJX7-F1
#
_cell.length_a   1.000
_cell.length_b   1.000
_cell.length_c   1.000
_cell.angle_alpha   90.00
_cell.angle_beta   90.00
_cell.angle_gamma   90.00
#
_symmetry.space_group_name_H-M   'P 1'
#
loop_
_entity.id
_entity.type
_entity.pdbx_description
1 polymer ?
#
loop_
_entity_poly.entity_id
_entity_poly.type
_entity_poly.pdbx_seq_one_letter_code
_entity_poly.pdbx_strand_id
1 'polypeptide(L)'
;MAAPKKKQAKTTDQHATTQVTGTLAQDYVTVVGASYMSTIENWRGQKGNKMRFINQGIRQLTKYPEGTPSFSKQRVFLIFKDDYPQNLLAALKLVVERDHGAQYRELDSISGLVDFIFTRQRRGREIKQLDFFSHGVVGAIELGYELDKRESYRLRDAQAKMFKPEAFAYGAKIHSYACRTGLGINAERWVLEGEDPHYELSLAQIMANATRTTVMAFPRRSNYDTTYGTNAERQSVPGTRQRMASDREAMESYTRKNIEYQRKLAEHRKTAKNPTAELPDEKAPQKPLSTVTDEERKLVAHEDSRSFHEKTVGYPLDALGAHRDVRSGDTPTGVPAHLLEYRPA
;
A
#
# COMPACT_ATOMS: atom_id res chain seq x y z
N MET A 1 -7.68 32.21 45.01
CA MET A 1 -7.56 32.20 43.53
C MET A 1 -8.77 31.48 42.97
N ALA A 2 -9.59 32.15 42.16
CA ALA A 2 -10.85 31.61 41.64
C ALA A 2 -10.61 30.67 40.45
N ALA A 3 -11.34 29.55 40.40
CA ALA A 3 -11.29 28.57 39.31
C ALA A 3 -11.81 29.17 37.99
N PRO A 4 -11.26 28.78 36.82
CA PRO A 4 -11.69 29.34 35.55
C PRO A 4 -13.04 28.76 35.13
N LYS A 5 -14.00 29.65 34.80
CA LYS A 5 -15.30 29.29 34.24
C LYS A 5 -15.13 28.72 32.83
N LYS A 6 -15.59 27.47 32.62
CA LYS A 6 -15.80 26.91 31.27
C LYS A 6 -16.85 27.76 30.53
N LYS A 7 -16.45 28.44 29.45
CA LYS A 7 -17.40 28.96 28.46
C LYS A 7 -17.97 27.78 27.68
N GLN A 8 -19.18 27.34 28.00
CA GLN A 8 -20.00 26.56 27.08
C GLN A 8 -20.43 27.48 25.95
N ALA A 9 -19.87 27.28 24.76
CA ALA A 9 -20.41 27.86 23.54
C ALA A 9 -21.78 27.22 23.28
N LYS A 10 -22.84 28.04 23.25
CA LYS A 10 -24.17 27.62 22.79
C LYS A 10 -24.12 27.57 21.27
N THR A 11 -24.15 26.37 20.68
CA THR A 11 -24.46 26.17 19.27
C THR A 11 -25.97 26.33 19.06
N THR A 12 -26.36 27.12 18.06
CA THR A 12 -27.74 27.37 17.65
C THR A 12 -28.38 26.13 17.01
N ASP A 13 -29.72 26.03 17.08
CA ASP A 13 -30.56 24.91 16.60
C ASP A 13 -30.47 24.60 15.08
N GLN A 14 -29.60 25.28 14.33
CA GLN A 14 -29.40 25.11 12.89
C GLN A 14 -28.29 24.12 12.52
N HIS A 15 -27.54 23.59 13.51
CA HIS A 15 -26.58 22.53 13.29
C HIS A 15 -26.90 21.38 14.24
N ALA A 16 -27.72 20.43 13.77
CA ALA A 16 -27.95 19.20 14.49
C ALA A 16 -26.61 18.49 14.71
N THR A 17 -26.08 18.54 15.94
CA THR A 17 -24.92 17.74 16.33
C THR A 17 -25.38 16.29 16.42
N THR A 18 -25.01 15.48 15.43
CA THR A 18 -25.14 14.01 15.55
C THR A 18 -24.06 13.54 16.53
N GLN A 19 -24.48 13.10 17.72
CA GLN A 19 -23.59 12.34 18.59
C GLN A 19 -23.37 10.97 17.95
N VAL A 20 -22.15 10.70 17.52
CA VAL A 20 -21.74 9.39 17.00
C VAL A 20 -20.92 8.73 18.09
N THR A 21 -21.39 7.59 18.60
CA THR A 21 -20.61 6.74 19.50
C THR A 21 -19.47 6.13 18.68
N GLY A 22 -18.23 6.57 18.94
CA GLY A 22 -17.04 6.04 18.28
C GLY A 22 -16.11 5.38 19.28
N THR A 23 -15.47 4.29 18.90
CA THR A 23 -14.40 3.67 19.67
C THR A 23 -13.06 4.34 19.37
N LEU A 24 -12.17 4.42 20.37
CA LEU A 24 -10.79 4.91 20.16
C LEU A 24 -9.89 3.87 19.47
N ALA A 25 -10.36 2.63 19.31
CA ALA A 25 -9.58 1.52 18.78
C ALA A 25 -9.91 1.30 17.29
N GLN A 26 -8.97 1.69 16.42
CA GLN A 26 -9.16 1.73 14.98
C GLN A 26 -8.24 0.75 14.25
N ASP A 27 -8.80 0.10 13.23
CA ASP A 27 -8.11 -0.81 12.33
C ASP A 27 -7.98 -0.20 10.94
N TYR A 28 -6.80 -0.37 10.35
CA TYR A 28 -6.49 -0.09 8.96
C TYR A 28 -6.18 -1.43 8.28
N VAL A 29 -7.06 -1.86 7.39
CA VAL A 29 -7.15 -3.25 6.94
C VAL A 29 -6.85 -3.33 5.45
N THR A 30 -5.85 -4.12 5.10
CA THR A 30 -5.56 -4.51 3.73
C THR A 30 -6.10 -5.92 3.47
N VAL A 31 -6.77 -6.12 2.34
CA VAL A 31 -7.26 -7.43 1.88
C VAL A 31 -6.63 -7.75 0.54
N VAL A 32 -5.93 -8.88 0.47
CA VAL A 32 -5.22 -9.36 -0.72
C VAL A 32 -5.87 -10.63 -1.24
N GLY A 33 -6.27 -10.62 -2.51
CA GLY A 33 -6.77 -11.80 -3.21
C GLY A 33 -5.66 -12.78 -3.58
N ALA A 34 -6.03 -14.04 -3.67
CA ALA A 34 -5.21 -15.08 -4.27
C ALA A 34 -5.05 -14.81 -5.78
N SER A 35 -3.86 -15.05 -6.31
CA SER A 35 -3.57 -14.96 -7.74
C SER A 35 -3.20 -16.32 -8.28
N TYR A 36 -3.91 -16.74 -9.31
CA TYR A 36 -3.53 -17.87 -10.15
C TYR A 36 -2.30 -17.50 -11.00
N MET A 37 -1.49 -18.50 -11.34
CA MET A 37 -0.53 -18.42 -12.46
C MET A 37 -0.89 -19.51 -13.45
N SER A 38 -1.15 -19.12 -14.70
CA SER A 38 -1.33 -20.10 -15.77
C SER A 38 -0.07 -20.93 -15.99
N THR A 39 -0.23 -22.15 -16.52
CA THR A 39 0.91 -23.02 -16.88
C THR A 39 1.90 -22.32 -17.81
N ILE A 40 1.40 -21.47 -18.71
CA ILE A 40 2.21 -20.65 -19.63
C ILE A 40 2.99 -19.57 -18.87
N GLU A 41 2.37 -18.88 -17.92
CA GLU A 41 3.05 -17.89 -17.08
C GLU A 41 4.09 -18.52 -16.18
N ASN A 42 3.81 -19.70 -15.64
CA ASN A 42 4.77 -20.46 -14.83
C ASN A 42 5.99 -20.87 -15.68
N TRP A 43 5.77 -21.37 -16.90
CA TRP A 43 6.84 -21.69 -17.84
C TRP A 43 7.65 -20.45 -18.25
N ARG A 44 6.99 -19.30 -18.42
CA ARG A 44 7.64 -18.01 -18.72
C ARG A 44 8.28 -17.33 -17.49
N GLY A 45 8.24 -17.96 -16.31
CA GLY A 45 8.82 -17.40 -15.09
C GLY A 45 8.13 -16.11 -14.61
N GLN A 46 6.87 -15.87 -14.97
CA GLN A 46 6.14 -14.64 -14.63
C GLN A 46 5.61 -14.61 -13.18
N LYS A 47 6.40 -15.13 -12.24
CA LYS A 47 6.09 -15.15 -10.80
C LYS A 47 5.82 -13.76 -10.23
N GLY A 48 6.38 -12.72 -10.87
CA GLY A 48 6.09 -11.32 -10.57
C GLY A 48 4.60 -10.97 -10.66
N ASN A 49 3.83 -11.57 -11.59
CA ASN A 49 2.39 -11.31 -11.73
C ASN A 49 1.62 -11.81 -10.50
N LYS A 50 1.92 -13.02 -10.05
CA LYS A 50 1.31 -13.66 -8.87
C LYS A 50 1.48 -12.85 -7.59
N MET A 51 2.57 -12.08 -7.51
CA MET A 51 2.95 -11.29 -6.35
C MET A 51 2.41 -9.86 -6.35
N ARG A 52 1.76 -9.40 -7.43
CA ARG A 52 1.34 -7.99 -7.55
C ARG A 52 0.39 -7.57 -6.43
N PHE A 53 -0.62 -8.38 -6.12
CA PHE A 53 -1.57 -8.04 -5.05
C PHE A 53 -0.91 -8.05 -3.67
N ILE A 54 -0.07 -9.04 -3.37
CA ILE A 54 0.69 -9.11 -2.11
C ILE A 54 1.57 -7.87 -1.95
N ASN A 55 2.37 -7.54 -2.96
CA ASN A 55 3.30 -6.42 -2.89
C ASN A 55 2.56 -5.07 -2.82
N GLN A 56 1.42 -4.91 -3.51
CA GLN A 56 0.55 -3.73 -3.32
C GLN A 56 -0.04 -3.67 -1.90
N GLY A 57 -0.44 -4.81 -1.35
CA GLY A 57 -0.91 -4.89 0.02
C GLY A 57 0.14 -4.46 1.05
N ILE A 58 1.40 -4.90 0.87
CA ILE A 58 2.51 -4.52 1.76
C ILE A 58 2.77 -3.02 1.64
N ARG A 59 2.77 -2.49 0.42
CA ARG A 59 2.86 -1.05 0.19
C ARG A 59 1.78 -0.30 0.94
N GLN A 60 0.55 -0.80 0.94
CA GLN A 60 -0.55 -0.14 1.61
C GLN A 60 -0.32 -0.01 3.13
N LEU A 61 0.36 -0.98 3.76
CA LEU A 61 0.74 -0.87 5.18
C LEU A 61 1.63 0.34 5.46
N THR A 62 2.51 0.72 4.51
CA THR A 62 3.38 1.91 4.64
C THR A 62 2.61 3.23 4.55
N LYS A 63 1.41 3.21 3.97
CA LYS A 63 0.55 4.39 3.84
C LYS A 63 -0.40 4.58 5.02
N TYR A 64 -0.69 3.51 5.75
CA TYR A 64 -1.47 3.61 6.97
C TYR A 64 -0.70 4.30 8.09
N PRO A 65 -1.37 4.95 9.05
CA PRO A 65 -0.72 5.38 10.28
C PRO A 65 -0.03 4.21 10.97
N GLU A 66 1.10 4.49 11.62
CA GLU A 66 1.79 3.48 12.42
C GLU A 66 0.88 2.92 13.52
N GLY A 67 1.03 1.62 13.76
CA GLY A 67 0.37 0.98 14.89
C GLY A 67 0.86 1.59 16.19
N THR A 68 -0.03 1.70 17.17
CA THR A 68 0.33 2.20 18.51
C THR A 68 0.58 1.03 19.46
N PRO A 69 1.52 1.12 20.42
CA PRO A 69 1.71 0.08 21.44
C PRO A 69 0.46 -0.26 22.26
N SER A 70 -0.43 0.72 22.45
CA SER A 70 -1.73 0.55 23.13
C SER A 70 -2.79 -0.13 22.26
N PHE A 71 -2.46 -0.46 21.01
CA PHE A 71 -3.39 -0.98 19.99
C PHE A 71 -4.60 -0.10 19.69
N SER A 72 -4.56 1.19 20.06
CA SER A 72 -5.53 2.20 19.62
C SER A 72 -5.55 2.37 18.10
N LYS A 73 -4.42 2.17 17.43
CA LYS A 73 -4.34 1.98 15.98
C LYS A 73 -3.67 0.64 15.68
N GLN A 74 -4.27 -0.15 14.81
CA GLN A 74 -3.70 -1.40 14.31
C GLN A 74 -3.73 -1.42 12.78
N ARG A 75 -2.65 -1.95 12.21
CA ARG A 75 -2.61 -2.35 10.81
C ARG A 75 -2.91 -3.85 10.73
N VAL A 76 -3.71 -4.25 9.74
CA VAL A 76 -4.10 -5.65 9.56
C VAL A 76 -3.95 -6.02 8.09
N PHE A 77 -3.35 -7.17 7.83
CA PHE A 77 -3.15 -7.74 6.51
C PHE A 77 -3.90 -9.06 6.43
N LEU A 78 -4.95 -9.09 5.62
CA LEU A 78 -5.75 -10.27 5.32
C LEU A 78 -5.37 -10.80 3.95
N ILE A 79 -5.10 -12.10 3.85
CA ILE A 79 -4.76 -12.75 2.58
C ILE A 79 -5.62 -13.97 2.33
N PHE A 80 -6.19 -14.07 1.14
CA PHE A 80 -6.77 -15.30 0.63
C PHE A 80 -5.63 -16.21 0.18
N LYS A 81 -5.48 -17.35 0.87
CA LYS A 81 -4.21 -18.11 0.86
C LYS A 81 -4.05 -19.12 -0.28
N ASP A 82 -5.13 -19.44 -0.98
CA ASP A 82 -5.13 -20.53 -1.96
C ASP A 82 -4.10 -20.30 -3.06
N ASP A 83 -3.49 -21.40 -3.53
CA ASP A 83 -2.44 -21.41 -4.57
C ASP A 83 -1.15 -20.64 -4.23
N TYR A 84 -1.00 -20.15 -2.98
CA TYR A 84 0.28 -19.67 -2.44
C TYR A 84 0.98 -20.76 -1.60
N PRO A 85 2.27 -21.05 -1.84
CA PRO A 85 2.96 -22.07 -1.08
C PRO A 85 3.29 -21.60 0.34
N GLN A 86 3.36 -22.54 1.28
CA GLN A 86 3.52 -22.25 2.71
C GLN A 86 4.81 -21.50 3.04
N ASN A 87 5.91 -21.76 2.33
CA ASN A 87 7.17 -21.02 2.52
C ASN A 87 7.03 -19.54 2.16
N LEU A 88 6.26 -19.22 1.11
CA LEU A 88 5.94 -17.84 0.75
C LEU A 88 5.05 -17.17 1.81
N LEU A 89 3.98 -17.86 2.25
CA LEU A 89 3.07 -17.32 3.27
C LEU A 89 3.80 -17.07 4.60
N ALA A 90 4.71 -17.96 4.99
CA ALA A 90 5.55 -17.79 6.17
C ALA A 90 6.48 -16.57 6.05
N ALA A 91 7.13 -16.38 4.89
CA ALA A 91 7.97 -15.21 4.65
C ALA A 91 7.16 -13.91 4.61
N LEU A 92 5.99 -13.92 3.98
CA LEU A 92 5.05 -12.80 3.97
C LEU A 92 4.61 -12.43 5.39
N LYS A 93 4.27 -13.42 6.22
CA LYS A 93 3.92 -13.19 7.62
C LYS A 93 5.04 -12.48 8.37
N LEU A 94 6.30 -12.91 8.20
CA LEU A 94 7.44 -12.24 8.81
C LEU A 94 7.59 -10.79 8.35
N VAL A 95 7.47 -10.52 7.05
CA VAL A 95 7.49 -9.15 6.52
C VAL A 95 6.38 -8.31 7.17
N VAL A 96 5.14 -8.81 7.15
CA VAL A 96 3.97 -8.08 7.68
C VAL A 96 4.09 -7.79 9.18
N GLU A 97 4.44 -8.80 9.98
CA GLU A 97 4.46 -8.68 11.44
C GLU A 97 5.72 -7.98 11.95
N ARG A 98 6.89 -8.34 11.43
CA ARG A 98 8.19 -7.82 11.92
C ARG A 98 8.54 -6.49 11.29
N ASP A 99 8.42 -6.37 9.96
CA ASP A 99 8.93 -5.21 9.23
C ASP A 99 7.88 -4.08 9.17
N HIS A 100 6.58 -4.41 9.21
CA HIS A 100 5.49 -3.44 9.11
C HIS A 100 4.63 -3.29 10.38
N GLY A 101 4.87 -4.12 11.41
CA GLY A 101 4.15 -4.06 12.68
C GLY A 101 2.65 -4.31 12.54
N ALA A 102 2.23 -5.08 11.54
CA ALA A 102 0.83 -5.34 11.22
C ALA A 102 0.42 -6.76 11.64
N GLN A 103 -0.86 -6.97 11.95
CA GLN A 103 -1.40 -8.31 12.17
C GLN A 103 -1.56 -9.05 10.84
N TYR A 104 -1.07 -10.28 10.75
CA TYR A 104 -1.25 -11.14 9.59
C TYR A 104 -2.36 -12.17 9.82
N ARG A 105 -3.26 -12.35 8.86
CA ARG A 105 -4.27 -13.41 8.91
C ARG A 105 -4.59 -13.97 7.54
N GLU A 106 -4.59 -15.30 7.47
CA GLU A 106 -5.03 -16.04 6.29
C GLU A 106 -6.55 -16.27 6.32
N LEU A 107 -7.16 -16.15 5.15
CA LEU A 107 -8.57 -16.40 4.91
C LEU A 107 -8.71 -17.54 3.89
N ASP A 108 -9.76 -18.35 4.08
CA ASP A 108 -10.10 -19.45 3.19
C ASP A 108 -11.56 -19.40 2.69
N SER A 109 -12.22 -18.25 2.86
CA SER A 109 -13.55 -17.96 2.31
C SER A 109 -13.93 -16.50 2.53
N ILE A 110 -14.91 -16.00 1.76
CA ILE A 110 -15.54 -14.70 1.99
C ILE A 110 -16.24 -14.66 3.36
N SER A 111 -16.80 -15.78 3.84
CA SER A 111 -17.36 -15.84 5.19
C SER A 111 -16.33 -15.46 6.25
N GLY A 112 -15.07 -15.88 6.08
CA GLY A 112 -13.98 -15.46 6.96
C GLY A 112 -13.71 -13.95 6.96
N LEU A 113 -13.89 -13.28 5.82
CA LEU A 113 -13.80 -11.81 5.72
C LEU A 113 -15.01 -11.13 6.40
N VAL A 114 -16.22 -11.63 6.14
CA VAL A 114 -17.46 -11.13 6.79
C VAL A 114 -17.35 -11.27 8.31
N ASP A 115 -16.91 -12.43 8.79
CA ASP A 115 -16.70 -12.72 10.21
C ASP A 115 -15.62 -11.82 10.82
N PHE A 116 -14.54 -11.56 10.08
CA PHE A 116 -13.51 -10.62 10.51
C PHE A 116 -14.09 -9.22 10.76
N ILE A 117 -14.86 -8.69 9.80
CA ILE A 117 -15.50 -7.37 9.90
C ILE A 117 -16.47 -7.35 11.07
N PHE A 118 -17.35 -8.35 11.16
CA PHE A 118 -18.31 -8.49 12.25
C PHE A 118 -17.64 -8.57 13.63
N THR A 119 -16.49 -9.24 13.73
CA THR A 119 -15.76 -9.37 15.00
C THR A 119 -15.19 -8.03 15.49
N ARG A 120 -15.00 -7.03 14.62
CA ARG A 120 -14.52 -5.70 15.04
C ARG A 120 -15.51 -5.02 15.97
N GLN A 121 -16.78 -5.04 15.59
CA GLN A 121 -17.88 -4.59 16.45
C GLN A 121 -17.85 -5.29 17.82
N ARG A 122 -17.76 -6.63 17.85
CA ARG A 122 -17.74 -7.42 19.10
C ARG A 122 -16.56 -7.11 20.00
N ARG A 123 -15.43 -6.70 19.43
CA ARG A 123 -14.20 -6.36 20.17
C ARG A 123 -14.11 -4.89 20.53
N GLY A 124 -15.15 -4.09 20.26
CA GLY A 124 -15.12 -2.65 20.48
C GLY A 124 -14.04 -1.95 19.65
N ARG A 125 -13.86 -2.41 18.41
CA ARG A 125 -12.93 -1.83 17.43
C ARG A 125 -13.69 -1.45 16.17
N GLU A 126 -13.18 -0.44 15.47
CA GLU A 126 -13.77 0.03 14.22
C GLU A 126 -12.75 0.02 13.10
N ILE A 127 -13.20 -0.23 11.87
CA ILE A 127 -12.41 -0.15 10.66
C ILE A 127 -12.41 1.32 10.21
N LYS A 128 -11.25 1.96 10.23
CA LYS A 128 -11.08 3.33 9.72
C LYS A 128 -10.78 3.33 8.22
N GLN A 129 -10.12 2.30 7.73
CA GLN A 129 -9.83 2.14 6.31
C GLN A 129 -9.74 0.65 5.92
N LEU A 130 -10.31 0.30 4.76
CA LEU A 130 -10.29 -1.05 4.18
C LEU A 130 -9.90 -0.98 2.70
N ASP A 131 -8.79 -1.61 2.31
CA ASP A 131 -8.28 -1.57 0.93
C ASP A 131 -8.21 -2.98 0.33
N PHE A 132 -8.85 -3.18 -0.83
CA PHE A 132 -8.86 -4.44 -1.57
C PHE A 132 -7.90 -4.43 -2.76
N PHE A 133 -7.01 -5.43 -2.84
CA PHE A 133 -6.11 -5.68 -3.96
C PHE A 133 -6.38 -7.07 -4.54
N SER A 134 -7.03 -7.12 -5.69
CA SER A 134 -7.44 -8.37 -6.33
C SER A 134 -7.86 -8.17 -7.79
N HIS A 135 -8.27 -9.27 -8.42
CA HIS A 135 -9.07 -9.21 -9.63
C HIS A 135 -10.49 -8.69 -9.33
N GLY A 136 -11.19 -8.29 -10.40
CA GLY A 136 -12.58 -7.86 -10.32
C GLY A 136 -13.31 -8.00 -11.64
N VAL A 137 -14.61 -8.17 -11.52
CA VAL A 137 -15.58 -8.09 -12.62
C VAL A 137 -16.72 -7.19 -12.18
N VAL A 138 -17.57 -6.80 -13.12
CA VAL A 138 -18.77 -6.03 -12.79
C VAL A 138 -19.59 -6.82 -11.77
N GLY A 139 -19.97 -6.16 -10.67
CA GLY A 139 -20.75 -6.76 -9.59
C GLY A 139 -19.99 -7.67 -8.62
N ALA A 140 -18.67 -7.89 -8.79
CA ALA A 140 -17.90 -8.75 -7.88
C ALA A 140 -16.43 -8.34 -7.68
N ILE A 141 -15.96 -8.46 -6.44
CA ILE A 141 -14.54 -8.49 -6.10
C ILE A 141 -14.10 -9.96 -6.08
N GLU A 142 -13.13 -10.31 -6.92
CA GLU A 142 -12.70 -11.69 -7.15
C GLU A 142 -11.40 -11.97 -6.37
N LEU A 143 -11.49 -12.50 -5.15
CA LEU A 143 -10.33 -12.78 -4.31
C LEU A 143 -9.70 -14.15 -4.57
N GLY A 144 -10.22 -14.90 -5.55
CA GLY A 144 -9.68 -16.19 -6.00
C GLY A 144 -9.99 -16.44 -7.47
N TYR A 145 -9.87 -15.39 -8.30
CA TYR A 145 -10.18 -15.45 -9.73
C TYR A 145 -9.45 -16.61 -10.42
N GLU A 146 -10.16 -17.39 -11.23
CA GLU A 146 -9.66 -18.58 -11.94
C GLU A 146 -9.14 -19.74 -11.07
N LEU A 147 -9.28 -19.67 -9.74
CA LEU A 147 -8.99 -20.78 -8.84
C LEU A 147 -10.20 -21.71 -8.65
N ASP A 148 -9.95 -22.94 -8.20
CA ASP A 148 -11.01 -23.90 -7.87
C ASP A 148 -11.94 -23.36 -6.77
N LYS A 149 -11.38 -22.58 -5.83
CA LYS A 149 -12.12 -21.90 -4.75
C LYS A 149 -12.76 -20.57 -5.15
N ARG A 150 -12.77 -20.20 -6.44
CA ARG A 150 -13.27 -18.88 -6.89
C ARG A 150 -14.64 -18.51 -6.30
N GLU A 151 -15.57 -19.46 -6.23
CA GLU A 151 -16.92 -19.18 -5.74
C GLU A 151 -16.95 -18.89 -4.22
N SER A 152 -16.13 -19.58 -3.43
CA SER A 152 -16.04 -19.31 -2.00
C SER A 152 -15.22 -18.05 -1.68
N TYR A 153 -14.46 -17.53 -2.66
CA TYR A 153 -13.60 -16.35 -2.56
C TYR A 153 -14.20 -15.13 -3.29
N ARG A 154 -15.46 -15.20 -3.74
CA ARG A 154 -16.10 -14.11 -4.50
C ARG A 154 -17.00 -13.25 -3.62
N LEU A 155 -16.64 -11.98 -3.46
CA LEU A 155 -17.45 -10.99 -2.75
C LEU A 155 -18.44 -10.35 -3.73
N ARG A 156 -19.73 -10.67 -3.58
CA ARG A 156 -20.84 -10.11 -4.36
C ARG A 156 -21.75 -9.27 -3.48
N ASP A 157 -22.86 -8.79 -4.05
CA ASP A 157 -23.86 -7.98 -3.39
C ASP A 157 -24.37 -8.61 -2.06
N ALA A 158 -24.66 -9.91 -2.03
CA ALA A 158 -25.17 -10.59 -0.85
C ALA A 158 -24.19 -10.51 0.32
N GLN A 159 -22.91 -10.80 0.10
CA GLN A 159 -21.88 -10.73 1.14
C GLN A 159 -21.50 -9.28 1.48
N ALA A 160 -21.49 -8.37 0.51
CA ALA A 160 -21.28 -6.95 0.76
C ALA A 160 -22.36 -6.36 1.68
N LYS A 161 -23.63 -6.76 1.48
CA LYS A 161 -24.76 -6.38 2.36
C LYS A 161 -24.66 -6.97 3.77
N MET A 162 -23.79 -7.96 4.00
CA MET A 162 -23.53 -8.50 5.35
C MET A 162 -22.53 -7.67 6.14
N PHE A 163 -21.78 -6.76 5.51
CA PHE A 163 -20.87 -5.87 6.22
C PHE A 163 -21.68 -4.92 7.12
N LYS A 164 -21.46 -5.02 8.42
CA LYS A 164 -22.20 -4.23 9.42
C LYS A 164 -21.66 -2.80 9.47
N PRO A 165 -22.50 -1.76 9.33
CA PRO A 165 -22.03 -0.38 9.39
C PRO A 165 -21.39 -0.04 10.74
N GLU A 166 -21.80 -0.70 11.83
CA GLU A 166 -21.23 -0.54 13.17
C GLU A 166 -19.78 -1.04 13.30
N ALA A 167 -19.29 -1.79 12.32
CA ALA A 167 -17.89 -2.20 12.28
C ALA A 167 -16.98 -1.11 11.70
N PHE A 168 -17.53 -0.02 11.15
CA PHE A 168 -16.78 1.05 10.50
C PHE A 168 -16.82 2.33 11.31
N ALA A 169 -15.67 3.00 11.41
CA ALA A 169 -15.54 4.25 12.12
C ALA A 169 -16.27 5.38 11.36
N TYR A 170 -16.67 6.43 12.07
CA TYR A 170 -17.15 7.64 11.41
C TYR A 170 -16.13 8.18 10.41
N GLY A 171 -16.57 8.45 9.17
CA GLY A 171 -15.71 8.87 8.08
C GLY A 171 -14.65 7.84 7.71
N ALA A 172 -14.95 6.55 7.86
CA ALA A 172 -14.12 5.49 7.31
C ALA A 172 -14.05 5.59 5.78
N LYS A 173 -13.14 4.85 5.16
CA LYS A 173 -13.05 4.71 3.70
C LYS A 173 -12.80 3.27 3.30
N ILE A 174 -13.45 2.85 2.22
CA ILE A 174 -13.15 1.59 1.54
C ILE A 174 -12.55 1.92 0.19
N HIS A 175 -11.41 1.34 -0.17
CA HIS A 175 -10.84 1.44 -1.51
C HIS A 175 -10.87 0.08 -2.18
N SER A 176 -11.50 -0.01 -3.35
CA SER A 176 -11.40 -1.19 -4.20
C SER A 176 -10.47 -0.90 -5.37
N TYR A 177 -9.33 -1.59 -5.39
CA TYR A 177 -8.46 -1.65 -6.55
C TYR A 177 -8.76 -2.88 -7.41
N ALA A 178 -9.89 -3.56 -7.19
CA ALA A 178 -10.39 -4.58 -8.09
C ALA A 178 -11.03 -3.95 -9.34
N CYS A 179 -10.85 -4.60 -10.49
CA CYS A 179 -11.33 -4.10 -11.77
C CYS A 179 -12.86 -3.89 -11.75
N ARG A 180 -13.33 -2.73 -12.22
CA ARG A 180 -14.74 -2.44 -12.52
C ARG A 180 -15.69 -2.57 -11.33
N THR A 181 -15.18 -2.51 -10.09
CA THR A 181 -16.05 -2.53 -8.90
C THR A 181 -17.03 -1.36 -8.88
N GLY A 182 -16.63 -0.22 -9.45
CA GLY A 182 -17.47 0.96 -9.57
C GLY A 182 -18.47 0.94 -10.73
N LEU A 183 -18.44 -0.05 -11.61
CA LEU A 183 -19.34 -0.10 -12.77
C LEU A 183 -20.58 -0.94 -12.46
N GLY A 184 -21.77 -0.48 -12.85
CA GLY A 184 -23.02 -1.24 -12.66
C GLY A 184 -23.51 -1.97 -13.91
N ILE A 185 -23.07 -1.56 -15.09
CA ILE A 185 -23.34 -2.28 -16.36
C ILE A 185 -22.25 -3.26 -16.73
N ASN A 186 -22.64 -4.32 -17.42
CA ASN A 186 -21.69 -5.27 -17.99
C ASN A 186 -21.06 -4.69 -19.28
N ALA A 187 -19.98 -3.94 -19.12
CA ALA A 187 -19.20 -3.41 -20.24
C ALA A 187 -17.73 -3.86 -20.16
N GLU A 188 -17.27 -4.59 -21.17
CA GLU A 188 -15.89 -5.09 -21.22
C GLU A 188 -14.90 -4.13 -21.88
N ARG A 189 -15.30 -3.48 -22.97
CA ARG A 189 -14.41 -2.68 -23.83
C ARG A 189 -14.78 -1.20 -23.89
N TRP A 190 -16.07 -0.87 -23.98
CA TRP A 190 -16.57 0.50 -24.04
C TRP A 190 -17.94 0.58 -23.37
N VAL A 191 -18.22 1.73 -22.77
CA VAL A 191 -19.57 2.23 -22.50
C VAL A 191 -19.87 3.23 -23.60
N LEU A 192 -21.00 3.09 -24.29
CA LEU A 192 -21.34 3.94 -25.43
C LEU A 192 -21.60 5.38 -24.98
N GLU A 193 -21.39 6.33 -25.88
CA GLU A 193 -21.76 7.72 -25.63
C GLU A 193 -23.28 7.81 -25.39
N GLY A 194 -23.68 8.38 -24.25
CA GLY A 194 -25.08 8.47 -23.82
C GLY A 194 -25.63 7.22 -23.14
N GLU A 195 -24.87 6.13 -23.04
CA GLU A 195 -25.24 4.96 -22.21
C GLU A 195 -24.98 5.25 -20.73
N ASP A 196 -25.95 4.95 -19.88
CA ASP A 196 -25.82 5.11 -18.43
C ASP A 196 -24.90 4.01 -17.86
N PRO A 197 -23.77 4.35 -17.21
CA PRO A 197 -22.90 3.36 -16.55
C PRO A 197 -23.53 2.63 -15.36
N HIS A 198 -24.72 3.08 -14.93
CA HIS A 198 -25.48 2.57 -13.79
C HIS A 198 -24.65 2.49 -12.49
N TYR A 199 -23.92 3.57 -12.17
CA TYR A 199 -23.05 3.64 -10.99
C TYR A 199 -23.77 3.29 -9.68
N GLU A 200 -25.05 3.60 -9.59
CA GLU A 200 -25.94 3.30 -8.48
C GLU A 200 -26.18 1.79 -8.26
N LEU A 201 -26.02 0.98 -9.31
CA LEU A 201 -26.13 -0.48 -9.27
C LEU A 201 -24.78 -1.17 -9.03
N SER A 202 -23.67 -0.42 -9.01
CA SER A 202 -22.34 -0.97 -8.84
C SER A 202 -22.15 -1.64 -7.46
N LEU A 203 -21.23 -2.61 -7.40
CA LEU A 203 -20.84 -3.20 -6.11
C LEU A 203 -20.26 -2.15 -5.15
N ALA A 204 -19.58 -1.13 -5.68
CA ALA A 204 -19.09 0.00 -4.88
C ALA A 204 -20.23 0.74 -4.17
N GLN A 205 -21.32 1.07 -4.89
CA GLN A 205 -22.48 1.72 -4.29
C GLN A 205 -23.18 0.81 -3.26
N ILE A 206 -23.31 -0.49 -3.56
CA ILE A 206 -23.90 -1.46 -2.63
C ILE A 206 -23.08 -1.53 -1.33
N MET A 207 -21.75 -1.59 -1.42
CA MET A 207 -20.87 -1.56 -0.26
C MET A 207 -20.99 -0.24 0.50
N ALA A 208 -21.06 0.90 -0.19
CA ALA A 208 -21.18 2.21 0.45
C ALA A 208 -22.47 2.31 1.28
N ASN A 209 -23.59 1.86 0.71
CA ASN A 209 -24.89 1.84 1.37
C ASN A 209 -24.89 0.88 2.58
N ALA A 210 -24.37 -0.33 2.41
CA ALA A 210 -24.35 -1.34 3.48
C ALA A 210 -23.50 -0.90 4.67
N THR A 211 -22.34 -0.30 4.41
CA THR A 211 -21.34 0.05 5.43
C THR A 211 -21.51 1.48 5.95
N ARG A 212 -22.40 2.28 5.38
CA ARG A 212 -22.52 3.73 5.63
C ARG A 212 -21.17 4.46 5.55
N THR A 213 -20.33 4.00 4.63
CA THR A 213 -18.95 4.45 4.47
C THR A 213 -18.70 4.83 3.02
N THR A 214 -17.85 5.83 2.77
CA THR A 214 -17.43 6.17 1.41
C THR A 214 -16.61 5.04 0.79
N VAL A 215 -16.99 4.61 -0.41
CA VAL A 215 -16.20 3.67 -1.22
C VAL A 215 -15.54 4.42 -2.38
N MET A 216 -14.25 4.16 -2.59
CA MET A 216 -13.49 4.62 -3.75
C MET A 216 -13.22 3.43 -4.66
N ALA A 217 -13.66 3.46 -5.92
CA ALA A 217 -13.51 2.32 -6.82
C ALA A 217 -13.33 2.75 -8.27
N PHE A 218 -12.55 1.97 -9.03
CA PHE A 218 -12.46 2.17 -10.48
C PHE A 218 -13.72 1.64 -11.17
N PRO A 219 -14.33 2.42 -12.08
CA PRO A 219 -15.29 1.88 -13.05
C PRO A 219 -14.58 1.12 -14.18
N ARG A 220 -13.26 1.30 -14.31
CA ARG A 220 -12.40 0.63 -15.27
C ARG A 220 -11.69 -0.59 -14.69
N ARG A 221 -11.04 -1.37 -15.56
CA ARG A 221 -10.01 -2.34 -15.16
C ARG A 221 -8.94 -1.63 -14.35
N SER A 222 -8.41 -2.33 -13.37
CA SER A 222 -7.26 -1.88 -12.60
C SER A 222 -5.97 -2.36 -13.27
N ASN A 223 -4.97 -1.50 -13.34
CA ASN A 223 -3.69 -1.82 -13.92
C ASN A 223 -2.60 -1.90 -12.84
N TYR A 224 -1.99 -3.09 -12.76
CA TYR A 224 -0.93 -3.44 -11.82
C TYR A 224 0.44 -3.60 -12.51
N ASP A 225 0.55 -3.30 -13.81
CA ASP A 225 1.77 -3.45 -14.62
C ASP A 225 3.00 -2.70 -14.07
N THR A 226 2.78 -1.56 -13.43
CA THR A 226 3.82 -0.70 -12.86
C THR A 226 4.12 -1.01 -11.40
N THR A 227 3.58 -2.10 -10.82
CA THR A 227 3.81 -2.48 -9.41
C THR A 227 5.30 -2.45 -9.03
N TYR A 228 6.18 -2.83 -9.96
CA TYR A 228 7.64 -2.87 -9.75
C TYR A 228 8.40 -1.72 -10.44
N GLY A 229 7.70 -0.65 -10.81
CA GLY A 229 8.19 0.41 -11.69
C GLY A 229 7.86 0.14 -13.16
N THR A 230 8.13 1.12 -14.02
CA THR A 230 8.03 1.00 -15.48
C THR A 230 9.17 0.14 -16.03
N ASN A 231 9.07 -0.28 -17.30
CA ASN A 231 10.16 -1.02 -17.95
C ASN A 231 11.47 -0.20 -17.98
N ALA A 232 11.38 1.08 -18.30
CA ALA A 232 12.52 1.99 -18.34
C ALA A 232 13.18 2.14 -16.96
N GLU A 233 12.38 2.29 -15.90
CA GLU A 233 12.87 2.33 -14.52
C GLU A 233 13.64 1.05 -14.18
N ARG A 234 13.05 -0.13 -14.40
CA ARG A 234 13.70 -1.40 -14.08
C ARG A 234 15.00 -1.63 -14.87
N GLN A 235 15.04 -1.21 -16.13
CA GLN A 235 16.25 -1.27 -16.96
C GLN A 235 17.35 -0.32 -16.49
N SER A 236 17.01 0.76 -15.77
CA SER A 236 18.01 1.71 -15.23
C SER A 236 18.77 1.17 -14.01
N VAL A 237 18.25 0.16 -13.31
CA VAL A 237 18.79 -0.34 -12.03
C VAL A 237 20.28 -0.69 -12.08
N PRO A 238 20.81 -1.42 -13.09
CA PRO A 238 22.24 -1.74 -13.15
C PRO A 238 23.14 -0.49 -13.22
N GLY A 239 22.77 0.49 -14.04
CA GLY A 239 23.52 1.76 -14.16
C GLY A 239 23.43 2.59 -12.89
N THR A 240 22.28 2.58 -12.22
CA THR A 240 22.12 3.19 -10.89
C THR A 240 23.00 2.52 -9.84
N ARG A 241 23.09 1.18 -9.81
CA ARG A 241 24.00 0.47 -8.90
C ARG A 241 25.47 0.85 -9.12
N GLN A 242 25.90 0.98 -10.38
CA GLN A 242 27.26 1.42 -10.71
C GLN A 242 27.54 2.83 -10.20
N ARG A 243 26.62 3.78 -10.41
CA ARG A 243 26.73 5.13 -9.85
C ARG A 243 26.76 5.14 -8.33
N MET A 244 25.93 4.33 -7.67
CA MET A 244 25.96 4.19 -6.20
C MET A 244 27.30 3.66 -5.69
N ALA A 245 27.92 2.71 -6.39
CA ALA A 245 29.25 2.21 -6.05
C ALA A 245 30.33 3.30 -6.23
N SER A 246 30.28 4.05 -7.34
CA SER A 246 31.20 5.17 -7.59
C SER A 246 31.05 6.29 -6.56
N ASP A 247 29.81 6.67 -6.21
CA ASP A 247 29.52 7.64 -5.14
C ASP A 247 30.12 7.19 -3.80
N ARG A 248 30.03 5.90 -3.48
CA ARG A 248 30.61 5.33 -2.26
C ARG A 248 32.13 5.41 -2.26
N GLU A 249 32.78 5.01 -3.34
CA GLU A 249 34.25 5.11 -3.48
C GLU A 249 34.74 6.56 -3.39
N ALA A 250 34.02 7.49 -4.03
CA ALA A 250 34.31 8.92 -3.94
C ALA A 250 34.19 9.44 -2.51
N MET A 251 33.14 9.04 -1.77
CA MET A 251 32.94 9.41 -0.37
C MET A 251 34.01 8.82 0.56
N GLU A 252 34.41 7.58 0.34
CA GLU A 252 35.50 6.92 1.09
C GLU A 252 36.85 7.63 0.84
N SER A 253 37.13 7.99 -0.42
CA SER A 253 38.31 8.78 -0.80
C SER A 253 38.31 10.17 -0.14
N TYR A 254 37.18 10.87 -0.19
CA TYR A 254 36.99 12.16 0.49
C TYR A 254 37.23 12.02 2.00
N THR A 255 36.66 11.00 2.64
CA THR A 255 36.79 10.79 4.09
C THR A 255 38.25 10.60 4.49
N ARG A 256 39.02 9.79 3.74
CA ARG A 256 40.47 9.61 3.98
C ARG A 256 41.24 10.92 3.83
N LYS A 257 41.03 11.64 2.73
CA LYS A 257 41.70 12.93 2.47
C LYS A 257 41.35 13.97 3.54
N ASN A 258 40.09 14.03 3.97
CA ASN A 258 39.65 14.97 4.98
C ASN A 258 40.27 14.65 6.35
N ILE A 259 40.35 13.38 6.75
CA ILE A 259 41.04 12.99 7.99
C ILE A 259 42.51 13.44 7.97
N GLU A 260 43.21 13.18 6.86
CA GLU A 260 44.61 13.59 6.71
C GLU A 260 44.77 15.12 6.75
N TYR A 261 43.92 15.84 6.02
CA TYR A 261 43.88 17.30 6.01
C TYR A 261 43.64 17.87 7.42
N GLN A 262 42.66 17.36 8.15
CA GLN A 262 42.35 17.81 9.52
C GLN A 262 43.52 17.54 10.48
N ARG A 263 44.23 16.42 10.31
CA ARG A 263 45.45 16.13 11.10
C ARG A 263 46.55 17.16 10.83
N LYS A 264 46.88 17.39 9.55
CA LYS A 264 47.91 18.39 9.15
C LYS A 264 47.54 19.78 9.62
N LEU A 265 46.28 20.17 9.48
CA LEU A 265 45.76 21.47 9.92
C LEU A 265 45.91 21.65 11.42
N ALA A 266 45.60 20.63 12.22
CA ALA A 266 45.76 20.66 13.67
C ALA A 266 47.24 20.82 14.09
N GLU A 267 48.14 20.07 13.45
CA GLU A 267 49.59 20.17 13.69
C GLU A 267 50.13 21.56 13.30
N HIS A 268 49.70 22.09 12.15
CA HIS A 268 50.10 23.43 11.69
C HIS A 268 49.63 24.52 12.65
N ARG A 269 48.36 24.50 13.07
CA ARG A 269 47.80 25.45 14.03
C ARG A 269 48.53 25.42 15.38
N LYS A 270 48.96 24.24 15.83
CA LYS A 270 49.77 24.08 17.04
C LYS A 270 51.15 24.72 16.90
N THR A 271 51.84 24.44 15.78
CA THR A 271 53.19 24.98 15.51
C THR A 271 53.16 26.50 15.31
N ALA A 272 52.16 27.00 14.58
CA ALA A 272 51.96 28.44 14.33
C ALA A 272 51.38 29.20 15.54
N LYS A 273 50.97 28.50 16.60
CA LYS A 273 50.25 29.05 17.77
C LYS A 273 49.05 29.92 17.37
N ASN A 274 48.40 29.60 16.26
CA ASN A 274 47.27 30.33 15.72
C ASN A 274 46.12 29.35 15.45
N PRO A 275 45.04 29.37 16.23
CA PRO A 275 43.93 28.42 16.09
C PRO A 275 43.12 28.60 14.80
N THR A 276 43.24 29.74 14.12
CA THR A 276 42.54 30.02 12.86
C THR A 276 43.45 29.94 11.64
N ALA A 277 44.71 29.50 11.80
CA ALA A 277 45.60 29.31 10.66
C ALA A 277 45.03 28.26 9.69
N GLU A 278 45.19 28.51 8.39
CA GLU A 278 44.90 27.57 7.32
C GLU A 278 46.22 27.00 6.78
N LEU A 279 46.16 25.87 6.07
CA LEU A 279 47.35 25.31 5.43
C LEU A 279 47.72 26.19 4.22
N PRO A 280 48.99 26.65 4.10
CA PRO A 280 49.39 27.65 3.09
C PRO A 280 49.14 27.23 1.64
N ASP A 281 49.31 25.94 1.32
CA ASP A 281 49.25 25.42 -0.05
C ASP A 281 48.25 24.26 -0.22
N GLU A 282 47.37 24.03 0.77
CA GLU A 282 46.43 22.91 0.76
C GLU A 282 45.00 23.38 1.06
N LYS A 283 44.09 23.18 0.10
CA LYS A 283 42.66 23.47 0.28
C LYS A 283 41.97 22.29 0.94
N ALA A 284 40.96 22.59 1.75
CA ALA A 284 40.09 21.57 2.35
C ALA A 284 39.48 20.67 1.24
N PRO A 285 39.50 19.34 1.40
CA PRO A 285 38.83 18.45 0.47
C PRO A 285 37.36 18.81 0.32
N GLN A 286 36.83 18.76 -0.90
CA GLN A 286 35.42 19.00 -1.18
C GLN A 286 34.63 17.70 -1.06
N LYS A 287 33.53 17.72 -0.29
CA LYS A 287 32.63 16.58 -0.18
C LYS A 287 31.98 16.30 -1.55
N PRO A 288 32.05 15.05 -2.06
CA PRO A 288 31.41 14.71 -3.32
C PRO A 288 29.89 14.78 -3.19
N LEU A 289 29.24 15.26 -4.25
CA LEU A 289 27.78 15.22 -4.40
C LEU A 289 27.37 13.83 -4.89
N SER A 290 26.26 13.31 -4.38
CA SER A 290 25.72 12.05 -4.87
C SER A 290 25.18 12.23 -6.29
N THR A 291 25.52 11.31 -7.17
CA THR A 291 25.05 11.26 -8.55
C THR A 291 23.71 10.51 -8.69
N VAL A 292 23.16 10.01 -7.58
CA VAL A 292 21.95 9.19 -7.53
C VAL A 292 20.90 9.85 -6.64
N THR A 293 19.67 9.92 -7.15
CA THR A 293 18.50 10.43 -6.44
C THR A 293 17.95 9.43 -5.42
N ASP A 294 17.13 9.90 -4.49
CA ASP A 294 16.50 9.02 -3.51
C ASP A 294 15.49 8.04 -4.13
N GLU A 295 14.83 8.44 -5.21
CA GLU A 295 13.90 7.56 -5.93
C GLU A 295 14.64 6.42 -6.63
N GLU A 296 15.78 6.72 -7.25
CA GLU A 296 16.66 5.71 -7.83
C GLU A 296 17.22 4.76 -6.77
N ARG A 297 17.62 5.27 -5.59
CA ARG A 297 18.03 4.43 -4.45
C ARG A 297 16.90 3.51 -3.99
N LYS A 298 15.67 4.03 -3.87
CA LYS A 298 14.49 3.22 -3.50
C LYS A 298 14.23 2.13 -4.53
N LEU A 299 14.30 2.45 -5.82
CA LEU A 299 14.10 1.49 -6.90
C LEU A 299 15.12 0.34 -6.84
N VAL A 300 16.39 0.64 -6.56
CA VAL A 300 17.43 -0.37 -6.33
C VAL A 300 17.08 -1.24 -5.11
N ALA A 301 16.68 -0.63 -3.99
CA ALA A 301 16.33 -1.37 -2.76
C ALA A 301 15.13 -2.32 -2.96
N HIS A 302 14.12 -1.89 -3.72
CA HIS A 302 12.99 -2.71 -4.13
C HIS A 302 13.46 -3.92 -4.98
N GLU A 303 14.35 -3.71 -5.95
CA GLU A 303 14.90 -4.79 -6.77
C GLU A 303 15.76 -5.77 -5.95
N ASP A 304 16.56 -5.27 -5.01
CA ASP A 304 17.36 -6.08 -4.09
C ASP A 304 16.48 -6.95 -3.20
N SER A 305 15.39 -6.37 -2.66
CA SER A 305 14.42 -7.10 -1.83
C SER A 305 13.75 -8.24 -2.60
N ARG A 306 13.26 -7.97 -3.82
CA ARG A 306 12.64 -9.00 -4.66
C ARG A 306 13.64 -10.08 -5.07
N SER A 307 14.84 -9.68 -5.49
CA SER A 307 15.91 -10.60 -5.87
C SER A 307 16.31 -11.51 -4.71
N PHE A 308 16.36 -10.99 -3.49
CA PHE A 308 16.63 -11.77 -2.29
C PHE A 308 15.55 -12.83 -2.05
N HIS A 309 14.27 -12.44 -2.02
CA HIS A 309 13.17 -13.37 -1.78
C HIS A 309 12.97 -14.36 -2.92
N GLU A 310 13.20 -13.97 -4.16
CA GLU A 310 13.12 -14.89 -5.28
C GLU A 310 14.14 -16.03 -5.13
N LYS A 311 15.34 -15.73 -4.62
CA LYS A 311 16.37 -16.74 -4.33
C LYS A 311 16.06 -17.58 -3.09
N THR A 312 15.48 -17.00 -2.04
CA THR A 312 15.29 -17.69 -0.74
C THR A 312 13.94 -18.41 -0.62
N VAL A 313 12.87 -17.86 -1.19
CA VAL A 313 11.51 -18.42 -1.11
C VAL A 313 10.92 -18.78 -2.47
N GLY A 314 11.61 -18.47 -3.57
CA GLY A 314 11.21 -18.85 -4.93
C GLY A 314 10.21 -17.90 -5.59
N TYR A 315 9.90 -16.76 -4.96
CA TYR A 315 8.98 -15.73 -5.45
C TYR A 315 9.51 -14.32 -5.19
N PRO A 316 9.26 -13.35 -6.08
CA PRO A 316 9.71 -11.96 -5.93
C PRO A 316 8.83 -11.18 -4.94
N LEU A 317 8.80 -11.63 -3.69
CA LEU A 317 8.23 -10.88 -2.56
C LEU A 317 9.09 -9.63 -2.31
N ASP A 318 8.45 -8.48 -2.26
CA ASP A 318 9.12 -7.21 -1.96
C ASP A 318 8.80 -6.81 -0.53
N ALA A 319 9.78 -6.85 0.38
CA ALA A 319 9.56 -6.48 1.77
C ALA A 319 9.23 -4.99 1.94
N LEU A 320 9.57 -4.16 0.96
CA LEU A 320 9.20 -2.73 0.91
C LEU A 320 7.81 -2.52 0.28
N GLY A 321 7.21 -3.57 -0.26
CA GLY A 321 5.97 -3.54 -1.04
C GLY A 321 6.19 -3.06 -2.47
N ALA A 322 5.09 -2.75 -3.15
CA ALA A 322 5.11 -2.19 -4.49
C ALA A 322 5.83 -0.83 -4.55
N HIS A 323 6.43 -0.55 -5.71
CA HIS A 323 7.08 0.72 -5.99
C HIS A 323 6.09 1.80 -6.46
N ARG A 324 5.15 1.43 -7.34
CA ARG A 324 4.09 2.34 -7.85
C ARG A 324 2.70 1.89 -7.41
N ASP A 325 1.80 2.86 -7.35
CA ASP A 325 0.38 2.63 -7.05
C ASP A 325 -0.34 1.91 -8.20
N VAL A 326 -1.47 1.28 -7.86
CA VAL A 326 -2.42 0.76 -8.84
C VAL A 326 -3.03 1.92 -9.61
N ARG A 327 -3.11 1.78 -10.94
CA ARG A 327 -3.68 2.81 -11.82
C ARG A 327 -4.98 2.33 -12.43
N SER A 328 -5.79 3.28 -12.91
CA SER A 328 -6.85 2.91 -13.84
C SER A 328 -6.23 2.38 -15.13
N GLY A 329 -6.78 1.29 -15.65
CA GLY A 329 -6.54 0.85 -17.02
C GLY A 329 -7.38 1.62 -18.03
N ASP A 330 -7.29 1.18 -19.27
CA ASP A 330 -7.90 1.89 -20.42
C ASP A 330 -9.34 1.43 -20.72
N THR A 331 -9.76 0.28 -20.19
CA THR A 331 -11.07 -0.31 -20.51
C THR A 331 -11.96 -0.55 -19.28
N PRO A 332 -13.31 -0.48 -19.43
CA PRO A 332 -13.98 0.07 -20.61
C PRO A 332 -13.68 1.56 -20.81
N THR A 333 -13.61 1.98 -22.07
CA THR A 333 -13.61 3.41 -22.43
C THR A 333 -15.01 4.00 -22.19
N GLY A 334 -15.16 5.33 -22.23
CA GLY A 334 -16.45 6.00 -21.98
C GLY A 334 -16.78 6.27 -20.50
N VAL A 335 -16.02 5.70 -19.57
CA VAL A 335 -16.14 5.98 -18.13
C VAL A 335 -14.87 6.63 -17.56
N PRO A 336 -14.87 7.30 -16.40
CA PRO A 336 -13.69 7.98 -15.85
C PRO A 336 -12.47 7.08 -15.60
N ALA A 337 -11.26 7.62 -15.82
CA ALA A 337 -9.97 6.93 -15.66
C ALA A 337 -9.33 7.10 -14.27
N HIS A 338 -10.14 7.23 -13.22
CA HIS A 338 -9.70 7.43 -11.85
C HIS A 338 -10.66 6.76 -10.87
N LEU A 339 -10.29 6.69 -9.59
CA LEU A 339 -11.18 6.20 -8.54
C LEU A 339 -12.38 7.15 -8.40
N LEU A 340 -13.58 6.63 -8.61
CA LEU A 340 -14.81 7.36 -8.34
C LEU A 340 -15.22 7.20 -6.88
N GLU A 341 -15.83 8.26 -6.34
CA GLU A 341 -16.36 8.28 -4.98
C GLU A 341 -17.84 7.86 -4.97
N TYR A 342 -18.17 6.86 -4.16
CA TYR A 342 -19.52 6.36 -3.92
C TYR A 342 -19.86 6.63 -2.46
N ARG A 343 -20.86 7.48 -2.22
CA ARG A 343 -21.31 7.84 -0.88
C ARG A 343 -22.56 7.05 -0.51
N PRO A 344 -22.79 6.75 0.78
CA PRO A 344 -24.04 6.17 1.23
C PRO A 344 -25.22 7.03 0.79
N ALA A 345 -26.25 6.39 0.23
CA ALA A 345 -27.50 7.03 -0.20
C ALA A 345 -28.37 7.45 0.99
#